data_AF-A0A1T1B7J2-F1
#
_entry.id   AF-A0A1T1B7J2-F1
#
_cell.length_a   1.000
_cell.length_b   1.000
_cell.length_c   1.000
_cell.angle_alpha   90.00
_cell.angle_beta   90.00
_cell.angle_gamma   90.00
#
_symmetry.space_group_name_H-M   'P 1'
#
loop_
_entity.id
_entity.type
_entity.pdbx_description
1 polymer ?
#
loop_
_entity_poly.entity_id
_entity_poly.type
_entity_poly.pdbx_seq_one_letter_code
_entity_poly.pdbx_strand_id
1 'polypeptide(L)'
;MIKVMTSKDGPVCAAYRWPIGEAIVDALRAMYPAQRVWMVPSTAAEVEKLGLEVLTTVQDTERADAYRVAIQGERVERALHRHTLRGLVRRGAVFHNGTATGEATSMEEAERLARETYDEAVPKLNLNLRDLLGLPPL
;
A
#
# COMPACT_ATOMS: atom_id res chain seq x y z
N MET A 1 3.56 -19.02 -12.68
CA MET A 1 2.76 -18.02 -11.92
C MET A 1 1.62 -17.56 -12.80
N ILE A 2 0.68 -16.84 -12.22
CA ILE A 2 -0.47 -16.29 -12.94
C ILE A 2 -0.55 -14.83 -12.55
N LYS A 3 -0.60 -13.93 -13.52
CA LYS A 3 -0.92 -12.52 -13.27
C LYS A 3 -2.39 -12.28 -13.53
N VAL A 4 -3.00 -11.41 -12.73
CA VAL A 4 -4.38 -10.97 -12.94
C VAL A 4 -4.36 -9.62 -13.61
N MET A 5 -5.20 -9.50 -14.64
CA MET A 5 -5.31 -8.34 -15.49
C MET A 5 -6.68 -7.70 -15.30
N THR A 6 -6.74 -6.37 -15.30
CA THR A 6 -7.97 -5.60 -15.49
C THR A 6 -7.92 -4.86 -16.84
N SER A 7 -9.09 -4.61 -17.43
CA SER A 7 -9.16 -3.85 -18.69
C SER A 7 -8.74 -2.39 -18.55
N LYS A 8 -8.75 -1.84 -17.32
CA LYS A 8 -8.42 -0.42 -17.08
C LYS A 8 -6.96 -0.22 -16.71
N ASP A 9 -6.44 -1.05 -15.80
CA ASP A 9 -5.14 -0.84 -15.16
C ASP A 9 -4.07 -1.80 -15.69
N GLY A 10 -4.45 -2.81 -16.47
CA GLY A 10 -3.54 -3.84 -16.95
C GLY A 10 -3.20 -4.84 -15.84
N PRO A 11 -1.94 -5.24 -15.65
CA PRO A 11 -1.57 -6.21 -14.61
C PRO A 11 -1.66 -5.56 -13.23
N VAL A 12 -2.46 -6.15 -12.33
CA VAL A 12 -2.71 -5.57 -10.99
C VAL A 12 -2.05 -6.34 -9.85
N CYS A 13 -1.92 -7.66 -9.98
CA CYS A 13 -1.25 -8.52 -9.01
C CYS A 13 -0.95 -9.89 -9.63
N ALA A 14 -0.28 -10.76 -8.88
CA ALA A 14 -0.01 -12.13 -9.29
C ALA A 14 -0.34 -13.14 -8.17
N ALA A 15 -0.40 -14.41 -8.55
CA ALA A 15 -0.54 -15.54 -7.64
C ALA A 15 0.30 -16.73 -8.12
N TYR A 16 0.74 -17.57 -7.18
CA TYR A 16 1.41 -18.84 -7.50
C TYR A 16 0.42 -19.94 -7.85
N ARG A 17 -0.78 -19.91 -7.26
CA ARG A 17 -1.76 -20.99 -7.31
C ARG A 17 -3.00 -20.53 -8.07
N TRP A 18 -3.49 -21.39 -8.96
CA TRP A 18 -4.69 -21.12 -9.76
C TRP A 18 -5.93 -20.78 -8.92
N PRO A 19 -6.25 -21.51 -7.83
CA PRO A 19 -7.42 -21.17 -7.00
C PRO A 19 -7.33 -19.77 -6.35
N ILE A 20 -6.13 -19.30 -6.03
CA ILE A 20 -5.94 -17.94 -5.52
C ILE A 20 -6.17 -16.92 -6.65
N GLY A 21 -5.68 -17.21 -7.86
CA GLY A 21 -5.97 -16.40 -9.04
C GLY A 21 -7.47 -16.27 -9.34
N GLU A 22 -8.23 -17.35 -9.22
CA GLU A 22 -9.69 -17.34 -9.38
C GLU A 22 -10.37 -16.48 -8.32
N ALA A 23 -10.00 -16.66 -7.04
CA ALA A 23 -10.53 -15.85 -5.95
C ALA A 23 -10.26 -14.34 -6.14
N ILE A 24 -9.07 -13.98 -6.64
CA ILE A 24 -8.72 -12.60 -7.01
C ILE A 24 -9.65 -12.09 -8.12
N VAL A 25 -9.85 -12.86 -9.19
CA VAL A 25 -10.71 -12.46 -10.31
C VAL A 25 -12.14 -12.21 -9.83
N ASP A 26 -12.69 -13.12 -9.02
CA ASP A 26 -14.05 -13.00 -8.51
C ASP A 26 -14.22 -11.78 -7.60
N ALA A 27 -13.28 -11.55 -6.69
CA ALA A 27 -13.28 -10.38 -5.82
C ALA A 27 -13.17 -9.06 -6.63
N LEU A 28 -12.28 -9.00 -7.62
CA LEU A 28 -12.11 -7.82 -8.47
C LEU A 28 -13.35 -7.56 -9.35
N ARG A 29 -14.00 -8.60 -9.89
CA ARG A 29 -15.25 -8.45 -10.66
C ARG A 29 -16.38 -7.92 -9.79
N ALA A 30 -16.47 -8.37 -8.54
CA ALA A 30 -17.45 -7.86 -7.60
C ALA A 30 -17.21 -6.38 -7.24
N MET A 31 -15.95 -5.96 -7.10
CA MET A 31 -15.60 -4.56 -6.83
C MET A 31 -15.72 -3.64 -8.06
N TYR A 32 -15.40 -4.17 -9.24
CA TYR A 32 -15.32 -3.40 -10.49
C TYR A 32 -16.20 -4.03 -11.58
N PRO A 33 -17.54 -4.00 -11.44
CA PRO A 33 -18.46 -4.74 -12.31
C PRO A 33 -18.40 -4.29 -13.79
N ALA A 34 -17.94 -3.07 -14.05
CA ALA A 34 -17.78 -2.54 -15.41
C ALA A 34 -16.45 -2.93 -16.08
N GLN A 35 -15.52 -3.56 -15.35
CA GLN A 35 -14.21 -3.94 -15.88
C GLN A 35 -14.15 -5.42 -16.26
N ARG A 36 -13.43 -5.73 -17.34
CA ARG A 36 -13.05 -7.11 -17.61
C ARG A 36 -11.88 -7.46 -16.71
N VAL A 37 -11.95 -8.62 -16.06
CA VAL A 37 -10.89 -9.17 -15.22
C VAL A 37 -10.61 -10.60 -15.67
N TRP A 38 -9.34 -10.92 -15.90
CA TRP A 38 -8.92 -12.24 -16.38
C TRP A 38 -7.51 -12.61 -15.89
N MET A 39 -7.21 -13.91 -15.91
CA MET A 39 -5.90 -14.46 -15.58
C MET A 39 -5.06 -14.64 -16.85
N VAL A 40 -3.75 -14.45 -16.71
CA VAL A 40 -2.77 -14.73 -17.77
C VAL A 40 -1.59 -15.51 -17.16
N PRO A 41 -1.15 -16.63 -17.76
CA PRO A 41 0.08 -17.30 -17.37
C PRO A 41 1.27 -16.35 -17.42
N SER A 42 2.14 -16.41 -16.42
CA SER A 42 3.30 -15.51 -16.29
C SER A 42 4.49 -16.22 -15.65
N THR A 43 5.69 -15.68 -15.90
CA THR A 43 6.92 -16.09 -15.22
C THR A 43 7.17 -15.24 -13.97
N ALA A 44 7.98 -15.73 -13.04
CA ALA A 44 8.40 -14.96 -11.85
C ALA A 44 9.20 -13.71 -12.24
N ALA A 45 10.11 -13.84 -13.21
CA ALA A 45 10.90 -12.72 -13.71
C ALA A 45 10.02 -11.60 -14.31
N GLU A 46 8.93 -11.95 -14.98
CA GLU A 46 7.98 -10.97 -15.52
C GLU A 46 7.19 -10.27 -14.41
N VAL A 47 6.72 -11.01 -13.41
CA VAL A 47 6.01 -10.46 -12.24
C VAL A 47 6.90 -9.48 -11.47
N GLU A 48 8.16 -9.84 -11.24
CA GLU A 48 9.15 -8.98 -10.58
C GLU A 48 9.46 -7.73 -11.40
N LYS A 49 9.68 -7.87 -12.72
CA LYS A 49 9.89 -6.74 -13.62
C LYS A 49 8.74 -5.73 -13.59
N LEU A 50 7.51 -6.22 -13.43
CA LEU A 50 6.30 -5.40 -13.35
C LEU A 50 6.03 -4.86 -11.94
N GLY A 51 6.79 -5.29 -10.93
CA GLY A 51 6.60 -4.88 -9.53
C GLY A 51 5.24 -5.31 -8.97
N LEU A 52 4.71 -6.46 -9.43
CA LEU A 52 3.39 -6.93 -9.00
C LEU A 52 3.49 -7.63 -7.65
N GLU A 53 2.59 -7.27 -6.75
CA GLU A 53 2.41 -7.98 -5.49
C GLU A 53 1.89 -9.39 -5.73
N VAL A 54 2.45 -10.36 -5.00
CA VAL A 54 2.10 -11.78 -5.15
C VAL A 54 1.23 -12.20 -3.98
N LEU A 55 -0.06 -12.39 -4.26
CA LEU A 55 -1.03 -12.84 -3.28
C LEU A 55 -0.90 -14.36 -3.12
N THR A 56 -0.78 -14.82 -1.87
CA THR A 56 -0.42 -16.21 -1.56
C THR A 56 -1.52 -16.95 -0.80
N THR A 57 -2.42 -16.21 -0.15
CA THR A 57 -3.50 -16.75 0.69
C THR A 57 -4.87 -16.29 0.21
N VAL A 58 -5.92 -16.97 0.67
CA VAL A 58 -7.32 -16.56 0.38
C VAL A 58 -7.63 -15.24 1.10
N GLN A 59 -7.06 -15.03 2.28
CA GLN A 59 -7.22 -13.79 3.04
C GLN A 59 -6.71 -12.58 2.27
N ASP A 60 -5.66 -12.73 1.47
CA ASP A 60 -5.14 -11.66 0.62
C ASP A 60 -6.16 -11.19 -0.43
N THR A 61 -7.09 -12.06 -0.82
CA THR A 61 -8.11 -11.80 -1.85
C THR A 61 -9.40 -11.24 -1.26
N GLU A 62 -9.49 -11.10 0.06
CA GLU A 62 -10.65 -10.47 0.70
C GLU A 62 -10.74 -9.01 0.27
N ARG A 63 -11.97 -8.51 0.08
CA ARG A 63 -12.20 -7.08 -0.09
C ARG A 63 -11.80 -6.34 1.17
N ALA A 64 -11.01 -5.29 1.02
CA ALA A 64 -10.57 -4.42 2.08
C ALA A 64 -10.66 -2.95 1.66
N ASP A 65 -10.73 -2.10 2.68
CA ASP A 65 -10.58 -0.67 2.54
C ASP A 65 -9.13 -0.30 2.82
N ALA A 66 -8.47 0.37 1.87
CA ALA A 66 -7.17 0.98 2.09
C ALA A 66 -7.37 2.38 2.65
N TYR A 67 -7.03 2.57 3.91
CA TYR A 67 -7.03 3.88 4.56
C TYR A 67 -5.65 4.51 4.44
N ARG A 68 -5.63 5.83 4.26
CA ARG A 68 -4.40 6.63 4.27
C ARG A 68 -4.53 7.77 5.26
N VAL A 69 -3.52 7.92 6.11
CA VAL A 69 -3.41 9.02 7.07
C VAL A 69 -2.12 9.77 6.83
N ALA A 70 -2.20 11.09 6.69
CA ALA A 70 -1.05 11.96 6.52
C ALA A 70 -0.93 12.92 7.72
N ILE A 71 0.26 13.01 8.30
CA ILE A 71 0.58 13.87 9.44
C ILE A 71 1.68 14.85 9.04
N GLN A 72 1.40 16.14 9.21
CA GLN A 72 2.34 17.22 8.94
C GLN A 72 2.22 18.28 10.05
N GLY A 73 3.15 18.25 11.01
CA GLY A 73 3.06 19.08 12.21
C GLY A 73 1.79 18.71 13.00
N GLU A 74 0.95 19.71 13.27
CA GLU A 74 -0.32 19.52 13.97
C GLU A 74 -1.47 19.06 13.04
N ARG A 75 -1.28 19.12 11.71
CA ARG A 75 -2.31 18.73 10.74
C ARG A 75 -2.34 17.22 10.58
N VAL A 76 -3.53 16.64 10.72
CA VAL A 76 -3.79 15.21 10.45
C VAL A 76 -4.91 15.07 9.42
N GLU A 77 -4.58 14.52 8.26
CA GLU A 77 -5.55 14.19 7.20
C GLU A 77 -5.85 12.70 7.20
N ARG A 78 -7.14 12.37 7.18
CA ARG A 78 -7.64 10.99 7.23
C ARG A 78 -8.53 10.75 6.03
N ALA A 79 -8.24 9.71 5.25
CA ALA A 79 -9.03 9.39 4.06
C ALA A 79 -9.16 7.88 3.85
N LEU A 80 -10.34 7.46 3.42
CA LEU A 80 -10.50 6.21 2.67
C LEU A 80 -9.87 6.44 1.28
N HIS A 81 -8.78 5.75 0.99
CA HIS A 81 -8.00 5.98 -0.23
C HIS A 81 -8.55 5.16 -1.41
N ARG A 82 -8.81 3.86 -1.20
CA ARG A 82 -9.41 2.98 -2.22
C ARG A 82 -10.07 1.74 -1.60
N HIS A 83 -11.05 1.17 -2.30
CA HIS A 83 -11.47 -0.21 -2.10
C HIS A 83 -10.55 -1.12 -2.92
N THR A 84 -10.01 -2.18 -2.33
CA THR A 84 -9.04 -3.06 -2.98
C THR A 84 -9.05 -4.46 -2.36
N LEU A 85 -8.14 -5.33 -2.80
CA LEU A 85 -7.85 -6.59 -2.13
C LEU A 85 -6.93 -6.36 -0.93
N ARG A 86 -7.15 -7.12 0.14
CA ARG A 86 -6.40 -7.02 1.40
C ARG A 86 -4.88 -7.09 1.19
N GLY A 87 -4.42 -8.05 0.40
CA GLY A 87 -2.99 -8.24 0.14
C GLY A 87 -2.37 -7.12 -0.71
N LEU A 88 -3.19 -6.25 -1.33
CA LEU A 88 -2.74 -5.08 -2.09
C LEU A 88 -2.76 -3.78 -1.27
N VAL A 89 -3.12 -3.85 0.01
CA VAL A 89 -3.00 -2.71 0.93
C VAL A 89 -1.57 -2.68 1.43
N ARG A 90 -0.83 -1.63 1.10
CA ARG A 90 0.54 -1.46 1.57
C ARG A 90 0.51 -1.11 3.05
N ARG A 91 0.69 -2.11 3.92
CA ARG A 91 0.80 -1.87 5.36
C ARG A 91 2.15 -1.27 5.69
N GLY A 92 2.16 0.01 6.03
CA GLY A 92 3.38 0.71 6.43
C GLY A 92 3.22 2.22 6.36
N ALA A 93 4.31 2.92 6.65
CA ALA A 93 4.35 4.37 6.58
C ALA A 93 5.66 4.85 5.94
N VAL A 94 5.60 6.05 5.36
CA VAL A 94 6.74 6.72 4.73
C VAL A 94 6.81 8.16 5.21
N PHE A 95 8.01 8.66 5.44
CA PHE A 95 8.25 10.06 5.76
C PHE A 95 8.88 10.76 4.55
N HIS A 96 8.27 11.84 4.09
CA HIS A 96 8.80 12.65 3.00
C HIS A 96 8.39 14.12 3.13
N ASN A 97 9.32 15.05 2.91
CA ASN A 97 9.09 16.49 2.94
C ASN A 97 8.28 16.99 4.17
N GLY A 98 8.64 16.52 5.36
CA GLY A 98 7.97 16.94 6.60
C GLY A 98 6.60 16.29 6.84
N THR A 99 6.18 15.35 5.99
CA THR A 99 4.90 14.66 6.08
C THR A 99 5.12 13.16 6.26
N ALA A 100 4.54 12.58 7.32
CA ALA A 100 4.45 11.13 7.47
C ALA A 100 3.13 10.64 6.89
N THR A 101 3.17 9.63 6.01
CA THR A 101 1.98 9.04 5.42
C THR A 101 1.93 7.56 5.76
N GLY A 102 0.90 7.12 6.48
CA GLY A 102 0.61 5.72 6.79
C GLY A 102 -0.52 5.17 5.92
N GLU A 103 -0.40 3.92 5.49
CA GLU A 103 -1.43 3.16 4.78
C GLU A 103 -1.67 1.82 5.47
N ALA A 104 -2.95 1.47 5.67
CA ALA A 104 -3.35 0.23 6.33
C ALA A 104 -4.80 -0.15 6.03
N THR A 105 -5.23 -1.31 6.52
CA THR A 105 -6.61 -1.82 6.38
C THR A 105 -7.61 -1.22 7.37
N SER A 106 -7.14 -0.44 8.35
CA SER A 106 -7.98 0.35 9.25
C SER A 106 -7.42 1.76 9.43
N MET A 107 -8.31 2.71 9.71
CA MET A 107 -7.92 4.12 9.95
C MET A 107 -6.99 4.25 11.15
N GLU A 108 -7.29 3.53 12.24
CA GLU A 108 -6.52 3.53 13.49
C GLU A 108 -5.09 3.03 13.27
N GLU A 109 -4.94 1.95 12.52
CA GLU A 109 -3.63 1.39 12.21
C GLU A 109 -2.84 2.32 11.28
N ALA A 110 -3.48 2.90 10.27
CA ALA A 110 -2.84 3.86 9.37
C ALA A 110 -2.35 5.11 10.13
N GLU A 111 -3.13 5.63 11.07
CA GLU A 111 -2.72 6.76 11.92
C GLU A 111 -1.57 6.37 12.86
N ARG A 112 -1.64 5.20 13.49
CA ARG A 112 -0.55 4.72 14.36
C ARG A 112 0.77 4.65 13.60
N LEU A 113 0.77 4.01 12.43
CA LEU A 113 1.97 3.88 11.59
C LEU A 113 2.51 5.25 11.15
N ALA A 114 1.61 6.17 10.76
CA ALA A 114 1.99 7.52 10.38
C ALA A 114 2.61 8.29 11.57
N ARG A 115 2.04 8.17 12.77
CA ARG A 115 2.54 8.84 13.99
C ARG A 115 3.90 8.30 14.39
N GLU A 116 4.06 6.98 14.49
CA GLU A 116 5.34 6.33 14.80
C GLU A 116 6.45 6.81 13.84
N THR A 117 6.14 6.84 12.55
CA THR A 117 7.08 7.31 11.52
C THR A 117 7.38 8.81 11.62
N TYR A 118 6.40 9.63 11.98
CA TYR A 118 6.58 11.07 12.18
C TYR A 118 7.49 11.34 13.38
N ASP A 119 7.19 10.71 14.51
CA ASP A 119 7.90 10.90 15.77
C ASP A 119 9.36 10.42 15.69
N GLU A 120 9.64 9.38 14.90
CA GLU A 120 11.01 8.94 14.61
C GLU A 120 11.80 9.89 13.69
N ALA A 121 11.12 10.59 12.78
CA ALA A 121 11.74 11.42 11.75
C ALA A 121 12.00 12.86 12.20
N VAL A 122 11.11 13.45 13.01
CA VAL A 122 11.21 14.85 13.47
C VAL A 122 12.50 15.14 14.25
N PRO A 123 12.95 14.32 15.21
CA PRO A 123 14.20 14.56 15.92
C PRO A 123 15.40 14.58 14.98
N LYS A 124 15.43 13.69 13.98
CA LYS A 124 16.51 13.59 12.98
C LYS A 124 16.57 14.81 12.08
N LEU A 125 15.41 15.34 11.66
CA LEU A 125 15.33 16.60 10.92
C LEU A 125 15.87 17.77 11.74
N ASN A 126 15.49 17.86 13.01
CA ASN A 126 15.94 18.94 13.90
C ASN A 126 17.45 18.87 14.17
N LEU A 127 18.02 17.67 14.35
CA LEU A 127 19.46 17.47 14.48
C LEU A 127 20.19 17.92 13.20
N ASN A 128 19.76 17.47 12.03
CA ASN A 128 20.35 17.87 10.76
C ASN A 128 20.27 19.39 10.52
N LEU A 129 19.18 20.03 10.93
CA LEU A 129 19.03 21.49 10.83
C LEU A 129 19.99 22.22 11.78
N ARG A 130 20.16 21.72 13.01
CA ARG A 130 21.09 22.30 13.99
C ARG A 130 22.54 22.16 13.56
N ASP A 131 22.92 21.00 13.04
CA ASP A 131 24.26 20.77 12.48
C ASP A 131 24.53 21.71 11.31
N LEU A 132 23.54 21.91 10.42
CA LEU A 132 23.65 22.83 9.29
C LEU A 132 23.73 24.30 9.73
N LEU A 133 23.13 24.65 10.88
CA LEU A 133 23.14 25.98 11.47
C LEU A 133 24.27 26.20 12.48
N GLY A 134 25.14 25.21 12.71
CA GLY A 134 26.25 25.27 13.67
C GLY A 134 25.81 25.44 15.14
N LEU A 135 24.61 24.97 15.49
CA LEU A 135 24.07 25.08 16.84
C LEU A 135 24.52 23.89 17.72
N PRO A 136 24.84 24.10 19.00
CA PRO A 136 25.24 23.00 19.89
C PRO A 136 24.10 21.98 20.10
N PRO A 137 24.42 20.71 20.43
CA PRO A 137 23.43 19.69 20.79
C PRO A 137 22.64 20.10 22.03
N LEU A 138 21.38 19.63 22.13
CA LEU A 138 20.52 19.79 23.30
C LEU A 138 20.92 18.84 24.43
#